data_AF-A0A8E5BDI4-F1
#
_entry.id   AF-A0A8E5BDI4-F1
#
_cell.length_a   1.000
_cell.length_b   1.000
_cell.length_c   1.000
_cell.angle_alpha   90.00
_cell.angle_beta   90.00
_cell.angle_gamma   90.00
#
_symmetry.space_group_name_H-M   'P 1'
#
loop_
_entity.id
_entity.type
_entity.pdbx_description
1 polymer ?
#
loop_
_entity_poly.entity_id
_entity_poly.type
_entity_poly.pdbx_seq_one_letter_code
_entity_poly.pdbx_strand_id
1 'polypeptide(L)'
;KTAFAFNLAKNIALQKNVGVIFFSLEMTRQQLIYRLLASEVQITNTRLRTARIKETEWLKINLKIKTLSKLNLFIDDTPSLAVREIKIKIKTITLKTLKKINLIVIDYLQLLEGSDQKGNRVQELSTITRNLKKLARELNLPIIVLSQLSRNVESRLNKKPILADLRESGCVHYIARNNILNKNIFCWTGNLIRKQRVFNIKYTGKKPVYKLETPLGWFLSLSSNHKLLTNRGWKKMDQLLVNDFISLKLLINDGVLENRNKYSITWEKVLKISFQMLAPVYDLQILNYSNFLINHVIIHNSIEQDADIVIMLYREDYYNKDTIDKNVIEIIIAKHRNGPVGSTKLNFDPKFLRFYNK
;
A
#
# COMPACT_ATOMS: atom_id res chain seq x y z
N LYS A 1 4.05 12.48 4.31
CA LYS A 1 4.40 11.47 3.28
C LYS A 1 5.31 12.07 2.19
N THR A 2 4.82 12.98 1.34
CA THR A 2 5.55 13.56 0.20
C THR A 2 6.85 14.23 0.60
N ALA A 3 6.83 15.08 1.64
CA ALA A 3 8.03 15.75 2.16
C ALA A 3 9.15 14.75 2.53
N PHE A 4 8.78 13.65 3.19
CA PHE A 4 9.74 12.62 3.60
C PHE A 4 10.33 11.89 2.39
N ALA A 5 9.48 11.40 1.49
CA ALA A 5 9.91 10.68 0.30
C ALA A 5 10.76 11.54 -0.63
N PHE A 6 10.42 12.82 -0.76
CA PHE A 6 11.14 13.75 -1.60
C PHE A 6 12.50 14.13 -0.99
N ASN A 7 12.58 14.32 0.33
CA ASN A 7 13.87 14.50 1.02
C ASN A 7 14.76 13.25 0.88
N LEU A 8 14.17 12.06 1.01
CA LEU A 8 14.87 10.79 0.82
C LEU A 8 15.41 10.67 -0.62
N ALA A 9 14.58 10.91 -1.62
CA ALA A 9 14.95 10.89 -3.04
C ALA A 9 16.10 11.87 -3.33
N LYS A 10 15.99 13.12 -2.85
CA LYS A 10 17.02 14.15 -2.96
C LYS A 10 18.33 13.71 -2.32
N ASN A 11 18.30 13.24 -1.07
CA ASN A 11 19.51 12.84 -0.35
C ASN A 11 20.21 11.64 -1.02
N ILE A 12 19.44 10.67 -1.54
CA ILE A 12 19.99 9.54 -2.29
C ILE A 12 20.64 10.02 -3.59
N ALA A 13 19.95 10.88 -4.36
CA ALA A 13 20.49 11.46 -5.60
C ALA A 13 21.78 12.26 -5.33
N LEU A 14 21.81 13.04 -4.24
CA LEU A 14 22.96 13.87 -3.86
C LEU A 14 24.15 13.04 -3.36
N GLN A 15 23.93 12.13 -2.41
CA GLN A 15 25.01 11.41 -1.71
C GLN A 15 25.58 10.24 -2.51
N LYS A 16 24.74 9.54 -3.27
CA LYS A 16 25.16 8.37 -4.07
C LYS A 16 25.40 8.71 -5.53
N ASN A 17 25.14 9.95 -5.94
CA ASN A 17 25.23 10.41 -7.34
C ASN A 17 24.45 9.51 -8.32
N VAL A 18 23.32 8.97 -7.87
CA VAL A 18 22.49 8.04 -8.66
C VAL A 18 21.27 8.72 -9.24
N GLY A 19 20.79 8.22 -10.39
CA GLY A 19 19.55 8.67 -10.99
C GLY A 19 18.33 8.26 -10.19
N VAL A 20 17.48 9.23 -9.85
CA VAL A 20 16.20 9.01 -9.16
C VAL A 20 15.07 9.60 -9.99
N ILE A 21 14.04 8.81 -10.27
CA ILE A 21 12.80 9.28 -10.91
C ILE A 21 11.72 9.43 -9.85
N PHE A 22 11.09 10.60 -9.78
CA PHE A 22 9.99 10.92 -8.88
C PHE A 22 8.73 11.20 -9.70
N PHE A 23 7.76 10.29 -9.66
CA PHE A 23 6.43 10.46 -10.22
C PHE A 23 5.53 11.14 -9.19
N SER A 24 5.08 12.35 -9.50
CA SER A 24 4.24 13.18 -8.64
C SER A 24 2.85 13.31 -9.26
N LEU A 25 1.94 12.46 -8.82
CA LEU A 25 0.57 12.39 -9.36
C LEU A 25 -0.36 13.41 -8.69
N GLU A 26 -0.01 13.89 -7.49
CA GLU A 26 -0.83 14.84 -6.72
C GLU A 26 -0.33 16.29 -6.89
N MET A 27 0.99 16.49 -6.97
CA MET A 27 1.61 17.80 -6.93
C MET A 27 2.34 18.13 -8.23
N THR A 28 2.36 19.41 -8.61
CA THR A 28 3.11 19.85 -9.78
C THR A 28 4.62 19.87 -9.50
N ARG A 29 5.42 19.72 -10.57
CA ARG A 29 6.88 19.81 -10.51
C ARG A 29 7.33 21.14 -9.91
N GLN A 30 6.66 22.23 -10.24
CA GLN A 30 6.97 23.57 -9.74
C GLN A 30 6.80 23.65 -8.22
N GLN A 31 5.71 23.10 -7.67
CA GLN A 31 5.48 23.06 -6.23
C GLN A 31 6.54 22.22 -5.49
N LEU A 32 6.96 21.09 -6.08
CA LEU A 32 8.04 20.26 -5.53
C LEU A 32 9.38 21.00 -5.52
N ILE A 33 9.72 21.71 -6.60
CA ILE A 33 10.96 22.51 -6.68
C ILE A 33 10.96 23.65 -5.66
N TYR A 34 9.83 24.37 -5.49
CA TYR A 34 9.77 25.43 -4.47
C TYR A 34 9.93 24.86 -3.06
N ARG A 35 9.37 23.69 -2.77
CA ARG A 35 9.59 23.01 -1.48
C ARG A 35 11.05 22.60 -1.31
N LEU A 36 11.70 22.11 -2.37
CA LEU A 36 13.12 21.77 -2.37
C LEU A 36 13.98 22.99 -2.00
N LEU A 37 13.75 24.09 -2.71
CA LEU A 37 14.48 25.34 -2.51
C LEU A 37 14.24 25.87 -1.10
N ALA A 38 12.99 25.96 -0.66
CA ALA A 38 12.63 26.39 0.69
C ALA A 38 13.39 25.62 1.77
N SER A 39 13.50 24.30 1.60
CA SER A 39 14.23 23.41 2.51
C SER A 39 15.74 23.62 2.51
N GLU A 40 16.33 24.14 1.43
CA GLU A 40 17.78 24.33 1.28
C GLU A 40 18.23 25.74 1.67
N VAL A 41 17.42 26.76 1.38
CA VAL A 41 17.76 28.17 1.65
C VAL A 41 17.17 28.69 2.96
N GLN A 42 16.36 27.89 3.66
CA GLN A 42 15.65 28.29 4.88
C GLN A 42 14.76 29.52 4.68
N ILE A 43 14.13 29.61 3.50
CA ILE A 43 13.14 30.63 3.17
C ILE A 43 11.79 29.94 3.04
N THR A 44 10.74 30.54 3.61
CA THR A 44 9.42 29.93 3.55
C THR A 44 8.89 29.86 2.11
N ASN A 45 8.13 28.80 1.81
CA ASN A 45 7.56 28.59 0.49
C ASN A 45 6.65 29.76 0.05
N THR A 46 5.95 30.39 1.00
CA THR A 46 5.13 31.59 0.74
C THR A 46 5.96 32.77 0.25
N ARG A 47 7.12 33.03 0.87
CA ARG A 47 8.01 34.13 0.46
C ARG A 47 8.65 33.87 -0.90
N LEU A 48 9.08 32.63 -1.16
CA LEU A 48 9.63 32.26 -2.47
C LEU A 48 8.59 32.41 -3.60
N ARG A 49 7.33 32.02 -3.36
CA ARG A 49 6.25 32.16 -4.35
C ARG A 49 5.81 33.61 -4.57
N THR A 50 5.85 34.44 -3.54
CA THR A 50 5.46 35.86 -3.61
C THR A 50 6.61 36.79 -3.97
N ALA A 51 7.78 36.25 -4.31
CA ALA A 51 9.01 36.97 -4.62
C ALA A 51 9.47 37.96 -3.52
N ARG A 52 9.05 37.76 -2.27
CA ARG A 52 9.47 38.58 -1.11
C ARG A 52 10.82 38.13 -0.56
N ILE A 53 11.88 38.35 -1.34
CA ILE A 53 13.24 37.84 -1.10
C ILE A 53 14.18 39.03 -0.91
N LYS A 54 15.02 38.97 0.13
CA LYS A 54 16.07 39.98 0.37
C LYS A 54 17.23 39.76 -0.60
N GLU A 55 18.00 40.80 -0.90
CA GLU A 55 19.14 40.69 -1.82
C GLU A 55 20.21 39.68 -1.33
N THR A 56 20.47 39.63 -0.02
CA THR A 56 21.37 38.64 0.60
C THR A 56 20.84 37.21 0.51
N GLU A 57 19.52 37.03 0.50
CA GLU A 57 18.86 35.73 0.31
C GLU A 57 18.95 35.27 -1.15
N TRP A 58 18.91 36.21 -2.10
CA TRP A 58 19.04 35.92 -3.53
C TRP A 58 20.39 35.28 -3.87
N LEU A 59 21.48 35.76 -3.26
CA LEU A 59 22.80 35.14 -3.40
C LEU A 59 22.81 33.67 -2.93
N LYS A 60 22.18 33.39 -1.78
CA LYS A 60 22.04 32.02 -1.26
C LYS A 60 21.24 31.13 -2.20
N ILE A 61 20.15 31.65 -2.75
CA ILE A 61 19.31 30.95 -3.73
C ILE A 61 20.13 30.58 -4.97
N ASN A 62 20.85 31.52 -5.57
CA ASN A 62 21.63 31.27 -6.78
C ASN A 62 22.71 30.20 -6.58
N LEU A 63 23.42 30.24 -5.43
CA LEU A 63 24.40 29.21 -5.08
C LEU A 63 23.75 27.82 -4.94
N LYS A 64 22.59 27.74 -4.29
CA LYS A 64 21.87 26.48 -4.11
C LYS A 64 21.27 25.96 -5.42
N ILE A 65 20.73 26.82 -6.28
CA ILE A 65 20.23 26.41 -7.61
C ILE A 65 21.34 25.76 -8.44
N LYS A 66 22.55 26.33 -8.45
CA LYS A 66 23.71 25.72 -9.16
C LYS A 66 24.07 24.32 -8.64
N THR A 67 23.84 24.08 -7.35
CA THR A 67 24.07 22.76 -6.74
C THR A 67 22.94 21.80 -7.10
N LEU A 68 21.69 22.25 -6.98
CA LEU A 68 20.50 21.45 -7.26
C LEU A 68 20.35 21.11 -8.75
N SER A 69 20.79 21.98 -9.66
CA SER A 69 20.73 21.73 -11.11
C SER A 69 21.61 20.57 -11.55
N LYS A 70 22.64 20.22 -10.77
CA LYS A 70 23.51 19.06 -11.01
C LYS A 70 22.93 17.75 -10.49
N LEU A 71 21.83 17.78 -9.73
CA LEU A 71 21.23 16.58 -9.17
C LEU A 71 20.63 15.69 -10.25
N ASN A 72 20.86 14.39 -10.13
CA ASN A 72 20.25 13.37 -10.98
C ASN A 72 18.83 13.02 -10.49
N LEU A 73 17.99 14.04 -10.30
CA LEU A 73 16.60 13.90 -9.84
C LEU A 73 15.64 14.32 -10.96
N PHE A 74 14.90 13.36 -11.51
CA PHE A 74 13.94 13.58 -12.58
C PHE A 74 12.53 13.58 -12.01
N ILE A 75 11.75 14.62 -12.30
CA ILE A 75 10.37 14.76 -11.81
C ILE A 75 9.42 14.69 -12.98
N ASP A 76 8.45 13.79 -12.91
CA ASP A 76 7.32 13.69 -13.83
C ASP A 76 6.03 13.96 -13.04
N ASP A 77 5.30 15.01 -13.42
CA ASP A 77 4.07 15.46 -12.77
C ASP A 77 2.81 15.19 -13.61
N THR A 78 2.88 14.19 -14.50
CA THR A 78 1.70 13.76 -15.26
C THR A 78 0.68 13.14 -14.31
N PRO A 79 -0.56 13.64 -14.24
CA PRO A 79 -1.60 13.07 -13.39
C PRO A 79 -2.09 11.72 -13.95
N SER A 80 -2.75 10.94 -13.10
CA SER A 80 -3.54 9.76 -13.49
C SER A 80 -2.82 8.75 -14.39
N LEU A 81 -1.60 8.34 -14.01
CA LEU A 81 -0.82 7.40 -14.80
C LEU A 81 -1.20 5.94 -14.57
N ALA A 82 -1.23 5.17 -15.66
CA ALA A 82 -1.24 3.71 -15.58
C ALA A 82 0.18 3.15 -15.40
N VAL A 83 0.30 1.96 -14.77
CA VAL A 83 1.63 1.31 -14.55
C VAL A 83 2.38 1.05 -15.87
N ARG A 84 1.66 0.82 -16.97
CA ARG A 84 2.26 0.66 -18.31
C ARG A 84 2.89 1.94 -18.82
N GLU A 85 2.27 3.10 -18.57
CA GLU A 85 2.78 4.40 -18.98
C GLU A 85 3.99 4.80 -18.15
N ILE A 86 3.97 4.51 -16.84
CA ILE A 86 5.14 4.67 -15.97
C ILE A 86 6.34 3.92 -16.55
N LYS A 87 6.14 2.68 -16.99
CA LYS A 87 7.21 1.89 -17.64
C LYS A 87 7.74 2.55 -18.90
N ILE A 88 6.87 3.07 -19.76
CA ILE A 88 7.28 3.79 -20.99
C ILE A 88 8.08 5.03 -20.61
N LYS A 89 7.59 5.86 -19.68
CA LYS A 89 8.26 7.07 -19.22
C LYS A 89 9.62 6.78 -18.59
N ILE A 90 9.75 5.74 -17.77
CA ILE A 90 11.06 5.31 -17.22
C ILE A 90 12.04 5.03 -18.36
N LYS A 91 11.63 4.27 -19.37
CA LYS A 91 12.49 3.98 -20.54
C LYS A 91 12.87 5.25 -21.30
N THR A 92 11.90 6.12 -21.57
CA THR A 92 12.15 7.40 -22.26
C THR A 92 13.11 8.30 -21.50
N ILE A 93 12.94 8.44 -20.18
CA ILE A 93 13.83 9.26 -19.33
C ILE A 93 15.24 8.64 -19.29
N THR A 94 15.33 7.32 -19.14
CA THR A 94 16.62 6.61 -19.12
C THR A 94 17.38 6.80 -20.43
N LEU A 95 16.69 6.69 -21.57
CA LEU A 95 17.29 6.91 -22.90
C LEU A 95 17.73 8.37 -23.11
N LYS A 96 16.87 9.34 -22.76
CA LYS A 96 17.18 10.77 -22.94
C LYS A 96 18.36 11.24 -22.09
N THR A 97 18.50 10.70 -20.88
CA THR A 97 19.47 11.20 -19.91
C THR A 97 20.81 10.48 -20.00
N LEU A 98 20.85 9.30 -20.64
CA LEU A 98 22.02 8.40 -20.67
C LEU A 98 22.55 8.05 -19.27
N LYS A 99 21.75 8.27 -18.22
CA LYS A 99 22.13 8.06 -16.82
C LYS A 99 21.45 6.81 -16.30
N LYS A 100 22.20 6.06 -15.48
CA LYS A 100 21.67 4.89 -14.77
C LYS A 100 20.69 5.37 -13.69
N ILE A 101 19.44 4.94 -13.82
CA ILE A 101 18.42 5.14 -12.78
C ILE A 101 18.56 4.01 -11.76
N ASN A 102 18.56 4.36 -10.47
CA ASN A 102 18.71 3.39 -9.37
C ASN A 102 17.53 3.40 -8.40
N LEU A 103 16.64 4.38 -8.49
CA LEU A 103 15.48 4.47 -7.63
C LEU A 103 14.30 5.10 -8.37
N ILE A 104 13.12 4.54 -8.15
CA ILE A 104 11.87 5.13 -8.59
C ILE A 104 11.02 5.42 -7.35
N VAL A 105 10.41 6.61 -7.31
CA VAL A 105 9.49 7.04 -6.26
C VAL A 105 8.16 7.43 -6.91
N ILE A 106 7.04 6.97 -6.33
CA ILE A 106 5.69 7.25 -6.81
C ILE A 106 4.84 7.86 -5.68
N ASP A 107 4.35 9.08 -5.87
CA ASP A 107 3.46 9.82 -4.97
C ASP A 107 2.10 10.06 -5.63
N TYR A 108 1.04 9.31 -5.33
CA TYR A 108 0.93 8.16 -4.44
C TYR A 108 0.02 7.09 -5.06
N LEU A 109 0.08 5.87 -4.52
CA LEU A 109 -0.56 4.66 -5.06
C LEU A 109 -2.02 4.86 -5.49
N GLN A 110 -2.81 5.55 -4.67
CA GLN A 110 -4.24 5.75 -4.89
C GLN A 110 -4.59 6.75 -6.00
N LEU A 111 -3.61 7.36 -6.69
CA LEU A 111 -3.85 8.17 -7.89
C LEU A 111 -3.46 7.44 -9.19
N LEU A 112 -2.97 6.21 -9.10
CA LEU A 112 -2.71 5.39 -10.28
C LEU A 112 -4.01 4.84 -10.86
N GLU A 113 -4.06 4.80 -12.18
CA GLU A 113 -5.15 4.21 -12.95
C GLU A 113 -4.92 2.71 -13.17
N GLY A 114 -5.98 1.94 -12.95
CA GLY A 114 -6.06 0.53 -13.31
C GLY A 114 -6.58 0.32 -14.73
N SER A 115 -6.36 -0.87 -15.26
CA SER A 115 -6.76 -1.24 -16.62
C SER A 115 -8.26 -1.47 -16.81
N ASP A 116 -9.02 -1.70 -15.74
CA ASP A 116 -10.45 -2.04 -15.80
C ASP A 116 -11.29 -1.07 -14.95
N GLN A 117 -12.07 -0.20 -15.59
CA GLN A 117 -12.95 0.77 -14.91
C GLN A 117 -14.20 0.14 -14.25
N LYS A 118 -14.51 -1.14 -14.52
CA LYS A 118 -15.70 -1.83 -13.97
C LYS A 118 -15.45 -2.57 -12.65
N GLY A 119 -14.22 -2.56 -12.14
CA GLY A 119 -13.84 -3.28 -10.92
C GLY A 119 -14.01 -2.45 -9.63
N ASN A 120 -14.08 -3.14 -8.49
CA ASN A 120 -13.97 -2.47 -7.19
C ASN A 120 -12.55 -1.88 -7.02
N ARG A 121 -12.44 -0.62 -6.59
CA ARG A 121 -11.18 0.13 -6.37
C ARG A 121 -10.11 -0.67 -5.63
N VAL A 122 -10.53 -1.55 -4.74
CA VAL A 122 -9.64 -2.39 -3.92
C VAL A 122 -8.91 -3.43 -4.76
N GLN A 123 -9.62 -4.05 -5.70
CA GLN A 123 -9.08 -5.01 -6.65
C GLN A 123 -8.18 -4.32 -7.68
N GLU A 124 -8.54 -3.10 -8.04
CA GLU A 124 -7.73 -2.21 -8.86
C GLU A 124 -6.39 -1.93 -8.16
N LEU A 125 -6.40 -1.47 -6.91
CA LEU A 125 -5.20 -1.23 -6.10
C LEU A 125 -4.35 -2.49 -5.95
N SER A 126 -4.97 -3.64 -5.70
CA SER A 126 -4.26 -4.94 -5.61
C SER A 126 -3.60 -5.32 -6.95
N THR A 127 -4.23 -4.96 -8.06
CA THR A 127 -3.67 -5.21 -9.40
C THR A 127 -2.52 -4.25 -9.70
N ILE A 128 -2.66 -2.98 -9.31
CA ILE A 128 -1.64 -1.95 -9.43
C ILE A 128 -0.39 -2.32 -8.62
N THR A 129 -0.51 -2.68 -7.34
CA THR A 129 0.64 -3.05 -6.50
C THR A 129 1.37 -4.28 -7.03
N ARG A 130 0.63 -5.29 -7.50
CA ARG A 130 1.23 -6.47 -8.15
C ARG A 130 1.96 -6.10 -9.43
N ASN A 131 1.39 -5.22 -10.26
CA ASN A 131 2.03 -4.76 -11.49
C ASN A 131 3.28 -3.93 -11.20
N LEU A 132 3.27 -3.09 -10.16
CA LEU A 132 4.45 -2.36 -9.70
C LEU A 132 5.53 -3.31 -9.18
N LYS A 133 5.17 -4.37 -8.44
CA LYS A 133 6.13 -5.40 -7.99
C LYS A 133 6.77 -6.15 -9.18
N LYS A 134 5.98 -6.47 -10.20
CA LYS A 134 6.49 -7.04 -11.45
C LYS A 134 7.42 -6.07 -12.16
N LEU A 135 7.05 -4.80 -12.26
CA LEU A 135 7.88 -3.75 -12.87
C LEU A 135 9.21 -3.58 -12.13
N ALA A 136 9.19 -3.57 -10.80
CA ALA A 136 10.40 -3.49 -9.97
C ALA A 136 11.36 -4.66 -10.25
N ARG A 137 10.82 -5.88 -10.38
CA ARG A 137 11.59 -7.08 -10.73
C ARG A 137 12.11 -7.06 -12.16
N GLU A 138 11.29 -6.63 -13.12
CA GLU A 138 11.67 -6.53 -14.53
C GLU A 138 12.81 -5.54 -14.73
N LEU A 139 12.73 -4.37 -14.08
CA LEU A 139 13.77 -3.34 -14.16
C LEU A 139 14.97 -3.64 -13.24
N ASN A 140 14.82 -4.58 -12.31
CA ASN A 140 15.76 -4.82 -11.21
C ASN A 140 16.10 -3.53 -10.42
N LEU A 141 15.05 -2.75 -10.10
CA LEU A 141 15.17 -1.46 -9.40
C LEU A 141 14.23 -1.39 -8.20
N PRO A 142 14.66 -0.76 -7.09
CA PRO A 142 13.77 -0.45 -5.99
C PRO A 142 12.74 0.60 -6.42
N ILE A 143 11.47 0.33 -6.10
CA ILE A 143 10.35 1.25 -6.29
C ILE A 143 9.77 1.57 -4.92
N ILE A 144 9.86 2.84 -4.51
CA ILE A 144 9.18 3.37 -3.32
C ILE A 144 7.84 3.92 -3.75
N VAL A 145 6.77 3.43 -3.12
CA VAL A 145 5.41 3.90 -3.40
C VAL A 145 4.84 4.47 -2.12
N LEU A 146 4.33 5.70 -2.20
CA LEU A 146 3.59 6.28 -1.09
C LEU A 146 2.16 5.77 -1.12
N SER A 147 1.61 5.51 0.06
CA SER A 147 0.23 5.09 0.22
C SER A 147 -0.40 5.87 1.36
N GLN A 148 -1.65 6.26 1.15
CA GLN A 148 -2.48 6.83 2.21
C GLN A 148 -3.12 5.72 3.05
N LEU A 149 -3.17 5.92 4.37
CA LEU A 149 -3.85 5.00 5.29
C LEU A 149 -5.35 5.26 5.30
N SER A 150 -6.12 4.25 5.71
CA SER A 150 -7.55 4.43 5.98
C SER A 150 -7.79 5.39 7.15
N ARG A 151 -8.91 6.13 7.12
CA ARG A 151 -9.32 7.05 8.20
C ARG A 151 -9.62 6.34 9.53
N ASN A 152 -9.72 5.00 9.53
CA ASN A 152 -9.98 4.21 10.74
C ASN A 152 -8.87 4.34 11.80
N VAL A 153 -7.66 4.74 11.41
CA VAL A 153 -6.59 5.09 12.37
C VAL A 153 -7.06 6.18 13.34
N GLU A 154 -7.82 7.14 12.84
CA GLU A 154 -8.25 8.32 13.58
C GLU A 154 -9.37 8.03 14.58
N SER A 155 -10.00 6.85 14.56
CA SER A 155 -11.01 6.47 15.57
C SER A 155 -10.43 5.66 16.73
N ARG A 156 -9.24 5.07 16.58
CA ARG A 156 -8.60 4.25 17.63
C ARG A 156 -8.07 5.11 18.79
N LEU A 157 -8.07 4.60 20.02
CA LEU A 157 -7.40 5.29 21.14
C LEU A 157 -5.91 5.46 20.85
N ASN A 158 -5.24 4.38 20.46
CA ASN A 158 -3.87 4.43 19.98
C ASN A 158 -3.85 4.72 18.47
N LYS A 159 -3.37 5.91 18.11
CA LYS A 159 -3.28 6.42 16.73
C LYS A 159 -2.03 5.92 15.99
N LYS A 160 -1.16 5.11 16.62
CA LYS A 160 -0.01 4.53 15.93
C LYS A 160 -0.49 3.62 14.79
N PRO A 161 0.03 3.81 13.57
CA PRO A 161 -0.38 3.03 12.43
C PRO A 161 0.12 1.59 12.54
N ILE A 162 -0.70 0.66 12.08
CA ILE A 162 -0.43 -0.78 12.02
C ILE A 162 -0.64 -1.29 10.60
N LEU A 163 -0.09 -2.46 10.27
CA LEU A 163 -0.22 -3.05 8.91
C LEU A 163 -1.68 -3.18 8.46
N ALA A 164 -2.61 -3.35 9.41
CA ALA A 164 -4.03 -3.40 9.13
C ALA A 164 -4.60 -2.08 8.56
N ASP A 165 -3.96 -0.94 8.80
CA ASP A 165 -4.45 0.36 8.33
C ASP A 165 -4.12 0.66 6.86
N LEU A 166 -3.11 -0.04 6.32
CA LEU A 166 -2.83 -0.11 4.88
C LEU A 166 -3.81 -1.02 4.14
N ARG A 167 -4.63 -1.77 4.90
CA ARG A 167 -5.58 -2.71 4.31
C ARG A 167 -6.89 -2.01 4.05
N GLU A 168 -7.44 -2.35 2.90
CA GLU A 168 -8.86 -2.21 2.67
C GLU A 168 -9.61 -3.53 2.90
N SER A 169 -8.94 -4.61 3.33
CA SER A 169 -9.54 -5.94 3.60
C SER A 169 -9.46 -6.37 5.08
N GLY A 170 -10.53 -7.04 5.53
CA GLY A 170 -10.68 -7.57 6.88
C GLY A 170 -9.91 -8.86 7.17
N CYS A 171 -10.08 -9.36 8.40
CA CYS A 171 -9.40 -10.54 8.95
C CYS A 171 -10.38 -11.71 9.15
N VAL A 172 -9.87 -12.94 9.15
CA VAL A 172 -10.67 -14.17 9.24
C VAL A 172 -10.74 -14.65 10.70
N HIS A 173 -11.88 -15.20 11.11
CA HIS A 173 -12.01 -15.86 12.41
C HIS A 173 -11.63 -17.36 12.34
N TYR A 174 -10.99 -17.85 13.39
CA TYR A 174 -10.29 -19.15 13.50
C TYR A 174 -11.18 -20.41 13.46
N ILE A 175 -12.47 -20.33 13.11
CA ILE A 175 -13.30 -21.54 12.88
C ILE A 175 -13.11 -22.05 11.45
N ALA A 176 -11.85 -22.28 11.09
CA ALA A 176 -11.40 -23.19 10.03
C ALA A 176 -10.44 -24.21 10.66
N ARG A 177 -10.83 -24.69 11.86
CA ARG A 177 -9.97 -25.35 12.86
C ARG A 177 -9.33 -26.65 12.34
N ASN A 178 -9.88 -27.29 11.31
CA ASN A 178 -9.36 -28.57 10.80
C ASN A 178 -8.56 -28.47 9.49
N ASN A 179 -8.74 -27.44 8.66
CA ASN A 179 -8.01 -27.32 7.38
C ASN A 179 -6.70 -26.53 7.48
N ILE A 180 -6.54 -25.65 8.47
CA ILE A 180 -5.32 -24.84 8.64
C ILE A 180 -4.22 -25.59 9.39
N LEU A 181 -4.55 -26.67 10.12
CA LEU A 181 -3.58 -27.55 10.79
C LEU A 181 -2.59 -28.20 9.79
N ASN A 182 -3.04 -28.50 8.56
CA ASN A 182 -2.18 -29.05 7.51
C ASN A 182 -1.30 -28.00 6.80
N LYS A 183 -1.31 -26.74 7.27
CA LYS A 183 -0.55 -25.60 6.73
C LYS A 183 -0.75 -25.33 5.24
N ASN A 184 -1.70 -25.95 4.54
CA ASN A 184 -1.92 -25.74 3.12
C ASN A 184 -3.32 -25.16 2.88
N ILE A 185 -3.39 -24.03 2.18
CA ILE A 185 -4.63 -23.38 1.82
C ILE A 185 -4.76 -23.28 0.30
N PHE A 186 -5.98 -23.30 -0.20
CA PHE A 186 -6.25 -23.06 -1.61
C PHE A 186 -6.32 -21.57 -1.86
N CYS A 187 -5.62 -21.13 -2.90
CA CYS A 187 -5.59 -19.73 -3.27
C CYS A 187 -5.95 -19.52 -4.73
N TRP A 188 -6.76 -18.50 -4.99
CA TRP A 188 -7.24 -18.11 -6.31
C TRP A 188 -6.50 -16.88 -6.83
N THR A 189 -5.89 -16.98 -8.00
CA THR A 189 -5.09 -15.90 -8.62
C THR A 189 -5.87 -15.07 -9.65
N GLY A 190 -7.15 -15.35 -9.85
CA GLY A 190 -7.93 -14.82 -10.98
C GLY A 190 -8.25 -15.90 -12.01
N ASN A 191 -7.23 -16.66 -12.39
CA ASN A 191 -7.32 -17.65 -13.48
C ASN A 191 -7.15 -19.09 -12.97
N LEU A 192 -6.33 -19.28 -11.94
CA LEU A 192 -5.94 -20.60 -11.43
C LEU A 192 -6.19 -20.69 -9.93
N ILE A 193 -6.45 -21.91 -9.47
CA ILE A 193 -6.45 -22.26 -8.05
C ILE A 193 -5.22 -23.10 -7.79
N ARG A 194 -4.44 -22.74 -6.77
CA ARG A 194 -3.26 -23.51 -6.36
C ARG A 194 -3.24 -23.68 -4.85
N LYS A 195 -2.79 -24.84 -4.38
CA LYS A 195 -2.46 -25.04 -2.96
C LYS A 195 -1.19 -24.26 -2.64
N GLN A 196 -1.19 -23.57 -1.51
CA GLN A 196 -0.01 -22.87 -1.00
C GLN A 196 0.15 -23.11 0.49
N ARG A 197 1.42 -23.19 0.92
CA ARG A 197 1.76 -23.31 2.32
C ARG A 197 1.60 -21.98 3.04
N VAL A 198 0.95 -22.01 4.19
CA VAL A 198 0.88 -20.92 5.15
C VAL A 198 2.17 -20.90 5.96
N PHE A 199 2.87 -19.77 5.89
CA PHE A 199 4.16 -19.56 6.57
C PHE A 199 3.96 -19.16 8.02
N ASN A 200 2.97 -18.30 8.25
CA ASN A 200 2.75 -17.72 9.55
C ASN A 200 1.28 -17.32 9.72
N ILE A 201 0.82 -17.37 10.96
CA ILE A 201 -0.53 -16.96 11.36
C ILE A 201 -0.37 -15.89 12.42
N LYS A 202 -0.72 -14.65 12.09
CA LYS A 202 -0.53 -13.50 12.98
C LYS A 202 -1.84 -13.13 13.66
N TYR A 203 -1.83 -13.06 14.98
CA TYR A 203 -2.95 -12.54 15.74
C TYR A 203 -3.12 -11.02 15.50
N THR A 204 -4.35 -10.59 15.21
CA THR A 204 -4.68 -9.18 14.89
C THR A 204 -5.60 -8.50 15.90
N GLY A 205 -5.88 -9.15 17.02
CA GLY A 205 -6.78 -8.64 18.06
C GLY A 205 -8.14 -9.35 18.06
N LYS A 206 -9.05 -8.84 18.90
CA LYS A 206 -10.44 -9.27 18.93
C LYS A 206 -11.30 -8.31 18.10
N LYS A 207 -12.10 -8.85 17.18
CA LYS A 207 -13.03 -8.07 16.33
C LYS A 207 -14.42 -8.70 16.36
N PRO A 208 -15.49 -7.93 16.07
CA PRO A 208 -16.81 -8.51 15.85
C PRO A 208 -16.77 -9.43 14.64
N VAL A 209 -17.19 -10.67 14.85
CA VAL A 209 -17.24 -11.73 13.84
C VAL A 209 -18.70 -12.02 13.51
N TYR A 210 -18.98 -12.08 12.22
CA TYR A 210 -20.29 -12.36 11.66
C TYR A 210 -20.26 -13.72 10.98
N LYS A 211 -21.33 -14.49 11.17
CA LYS A 211 -21.57 -15.75 10.50
C LYS A 211 -22.39 -15.49 9.24
N LEU A 212 -21.84 -15.81 8.08
CA LEU A 212 -22.54 -15.88 6.80
C LEU A 212 -22.99 -17.33 6.59
N GLU A 213 -24.24 -17.55 6.22
CA GLU A 213 -24.78 -18.87 5.85
C GLU A 213 -25.28 -18.85 4.42
N THR A 214 -25.05 -19.95 3.69
CA THR A 214 -25.56 -20.17 2.34
C THR A 214 -26.62 -21.29 2.32
N PRO A 215 -27.53 -21.32 1.33
CA PRO A 215 -28.54 -22.37 1.19
C PRO A 215 -27.99 -23.81 1.17
N LEU A 216 -26.79 -24.03 0.62
CA LEU A 216 -26.10 -25.32 0.61
C LEU A 216 -25.53 -25.74 1.98
N GLY A 217 -25.78 -24.97 3.04
CA GLY A 217 -25.33 -25.25 4.40
C GLY A 217 -23.90 -24.83 4.70
N TRP A 218 -23.22 -24.16 3.75
CA TRP A 218 -21.90 -23.60 3.99
C TRP A 218 -22.02 -22.40 4.91
N PHE A 219 -21.06 -22.25 5.83
CA PHE A 219 -20.97 -21.07 6.66
C PHE A 219 -19.54 -20.55 6.78
N LEU A 220 -19.45 -19.23 6.97
CA LEU A 220 -18.20 -18.49 7.10
C LEU A 220 -18.28 -17.53 8.28
N SER A 221 -17.27 -17.58 9.14
CA SER A 221 -17.11 -16.63 10.24
C SER A 221 -16.04 -15.61 9.88
N LEU A 222 -16.44 -14.38 9.58
CA LEU A 222 -15.55 -13.31 9.10
C LEU A 222 -15.75 -12.02 9.89
N SER A 223 -14.71 -11.19 9.95
CA SER A 223 -14.85 -9.82 10.48
C SER A 223 -15.69 -8.95 9.54
N SER A 224 -16.37 -7.93 10.07
CA SER A 224 -17.22 -6.99 9.30
C SER A 224 -16.53 -6.42 8.04
N ASN A 225 -15.23 -6.12 8.15
CA ASN A 225 -14.46 -5.54 7.07
C ASN A 225 -13.95 -6.56 6.03
N HIS A 226 -14.13 -7.87 6.25
CA HIS A 226 -13.65 -8.86 5.31
C HIS A 226 -14.47 -8.80 4.03
N LYS A 227 -13.78 -8.74 2.89
CA LYS A 227 -14.43 -8.69 1.59
C LYS A 227 -14.60 -10.08 1.02
N LEU A 228 -15.80 -10.35 0.53
CA LEU A 228 -16.15 -11.53 -0.23
C LEU A 228 -16.38 -11.13 -1.69
N LEU A 229 -16.01 -12.00 -2.61
CA LEU A 229 -16.24 -11.75 -4.03
C LEU A 229 -17.73 -12.01 -4.33
N THR A 230 -18.42 -11.02 -4.88
CA THR A 230 -19.82 -11.12 -5.33
C THR A 230 -19.91 -11.01 -6.85
N ASN A 231 -21.07 -11.32 -7.42
CA ASN A 231 -21.32 -11.19 -8.86
C ASN A 231 -21.19 -9.73 -9.36
N ARG A 232 -21.23 -8.76 -8.44
CA ARG A 232 -21.05 -7.32 -8.69
C ARG A 232 -19.68 -6.80 -8.20
N GLY A 233 -18.74 -7.70 -7.90
CA GLY A 233 -17.41 -7.36 -7.41
C GLY A 233 -17.24 -7.60 -5.91
N TRP A 234 -16.18 -7.06 -5.31
CA TRP A 234 -15.93 -7.29 -3.88
C TRP A 234 -16.90 -6.51 -3.00
N LYS A 235 -17.52 -7.15 -2.01
CA LYS A 235 -18.36 -6.47 -1.01
C LYS A 235 -17.90 -6.84 0.39
N LYS A 236 -17.91 -5.90 1.32
CA LYS A 236 -17.60 -6.18 2.72
C LYS A 236 -18.71 -6.99 3.37
N MET A 237 -18.37 -7.75 4.41
CA MET A 237 -19.32 -8.54 5.18
C MET A 237 -20.46 -7.70 5.76
N ASP A 238 -20.16 -6.49 6.26
CA ASP A 238 -21.16 -5.54 6.78
C ASP A 238 -22.04 -4.87 5.71
N GLN A 239 -21.62 -4.93 4.44
CA GLN A 239 -22.35 -4.37 3.32
C GLN A 239 -23.18 -5.42 2.59
N LEU A 240 -22.95 -6.71 2.82
CA LEU A 240 -23.70 -7.79 2.17
C LEU A 240 -25.15 -7.81 2.65
N LEU A 241 -26.05 -7.97 1.68
CA LEU A 241 -27.48 -8.13 1.95
C LEU A 241 -27.87 -9.61 1.78
N VAL A 242 -28.95 -10.00 2.45
CA VAL A 242 -29.62 -11.27 2.14
C VAL A 242 -29.99 -11.28 0.66
N ASN A 243 -29.79 -12.40 -0.02
CA ASN A 243 -29.90 -12.59 -1.47
C ASN A 243 -28.78 -12.02 -2.35
N ASP A 244 -27.76 -11.35 -1.80
CA ASP A 244 -26.55 -11.05 -2.58
C ASP A 244 -25.86 -12.37 -3.00
N PHE A 245 -25.30 -12.40 -4.21
CA PHE A 245 -24.62 -13.59 -4.72
C PHE A 245 -23.14 -13.55 -4.38
N ILE A 246 -22.66 -14.50 -3.58
CA ILE A 246 -21.24 -14.68 -3.26
C ILE A 246 -20.60 -15.77 -4.11
N SER A 247 -19.31 -15.63 -4.37
CA SER A 247 -18.53 -16.59 -5.13
C SER A 247 -18.37 -17.88 -4.34
N LEU A 248 -18.65 -19.00 -4.98
CA LEU A 248 -18.38 -20.32 -4.47
C LEU A 248 -17.59 -21.10 -5.50
N LYS A 249 -16.63 -21.88 -5.03
CA LYS A 249 -15.90 -22.86 -5.84
C LYS A 249 -15.77 -24.14 -5.04
N LEU A 250 -16.61 -25.12 -5.38
CA LEU A 250 -16.49 -26.44 -4.82
C LEU A 250 -15.13 -27.03 -5.24
N LEU A 251 -14.36 -27.47 -4.25
CA LEU A 251 -13.13 -28.20 -4.47
C LEU A 251 -13.47 -29.67 -4.28
N ILE A 252 -13.81 -30.35 -5.38
CA ILE A 252 -14.00 -31.81 -5.36
C ILE A 252 -12.61 -32.41 -5.16
N ASN A 253 -12.52 -33.38 -4.26
CA ASN A 253 -11.30 -34.11 -3.92
C ASN A 253 -10.85 -34.96 -5.12
N ASP A 254 -10.14 -34.36 -6.07
CA ASP A 254 -9.47 -35.11 -7.13
C ASP A 254 -7.97 -34.80 -7.10
N GLY A 255 -7.17 -35.86 -7.02
CA GLY A 255 -5.70 -35.86 -6.99
C GLY A 255 -5.01 -35.27 -8.24
N VAL A 256 -5.75 -34.62 -9.13
CA VAL A 256 -5.27 -34.06 -10.40
C VAL A 256 -5.76 -32.61 -10.54
N LEU A 257 -5.26 -31.72 -9.68
CA LEU A 257 -5.63 -30.30 -9.65
C LEU A 257 -4.60 -29.38 -10.34
N GLU A 258 -3.61 -29.94 -11.06
CA GLU A 258 -2.53 -29.12 -11.60
C GLU A 258 -2.86 -28.38 -12.90
N ASN A 259 -3.91 -28.76 -13.66
CA ASN A 259 -4.07 -28.21 -15.01
C ASN A 259 -5.51 -28.01 -15.54
N ARG A 260 -6.53 -27.82 -14.69
CA ARG A 260 -7.84 -27.36 -15.19
C ARG A 260 -7.95 -25.84 -15.14
N ASN A 261 -7.71 -25.22 -16.28
CA ASN A 261 -7.96 -23.80 -16.52
C ASN A 261 -9.45 -23.57 -16.88
N LYS A 262 -9.92 -22.36 -16.57
CA LYS A 262 -11.06 -21.62 -17.17
C LYS A 262 -12.50 -22.07 -16.80
N TYR A 263 -13.14 -21.21 -16.00
CA TYR A 263 -14.59 -21.03 -15.80
C TYR A 263 -15.34 -22.09 -14.98
N SER A 264 -15.50 -21.79 -13.69
CA SER A 264 -16.84 -21.80 -13.07
C SER A 264 -16.68 -21.37 -11.62
N ILE A 265 -16.45 -20.07 -11.38
CA ILE A 265 -16.88 -19.52 -10.09
C ILE A 265 -18.40 -19.63 -10.15
N THR A 266 -18.96 -20.47 -9.29
CA THR A 266 -20.40 -20.54 -9.10
C THR A 266 -20.83 -19.42 -8.17
N TRP A 267 -22.07 -18.98 -8.27
CA TRP A 267 -22.60 -17.89 -7.47
C TRP A 267 -23.73 -18.44 -6.60
N GLU A 268 -23.65 -18.21 -5.29
CA GLU A 268 -24.69 -18.65 -4.36
C GLU A 268 -25.24 -17.45 -3.58
N LYS A 269 -26.55 -17.47 -3.31
CA LYS A 269 -27.20 -16.41 -2.52
C LYS A 269 -26.77 -16.50 -1.06
N VAL A 270 -26.60 -15.35 -0.44
CA VAL A 270 -26.49 -15.25 1.02
C VAL A 270 -27.86 -15.51 1.63
N LEU A 271 -27.97 -16.56 2.45
CA LEU A 271 -29.20 -16.89 3.18
C LEU A 271 -29.38 -15.98 4.38
N LYS A 272 -28.32 -15.86 5.20
CA LYS A 272 -28.37 -15.15 6.47
C LYS A 272 -26.99 -14.62 6.85
N ILE A 273 -26.98 -13.44 7.45
CA ILE A 273 -25.81 -12.86 8.11
C ILE A 273 -26.22 -12.52 9.54
N SER A 274 -25.53 -13.10 10.52
CA SER A 274 -25.77 -12.81 11.94
C SER A 274 -24.46 -12.45 12.64
N PHE A 275 -24.53 -11.50 13.57
CA PHE A 275 -23.43 -11.30 14.50
C PHE A 275 -23.28 -12.56 15.35
N GLN A 276 -22.06 -13.09 15.45
CA GLN A 276 -21.76 -14.32 16.17
C GLN A 276 -21.17 -14.01 17.55
N MET A 277 -20.01 -13.35 17.59
CA MET A 277 -19.33 -12.99 18.84
C MET A 277 -18.17 -12.01 18.57
N LEU A 278 -17.62 -11.44 19.65
CA LEU A 278 -16.35 -10.74 19.61
C LEU A 278 -15.21 -11.73 19.81
N ALA A 279 -14.47 -12.03 18.75
CA ALA A 279 -13.59 -13.18 18.69
C ALA A 279 -12.16 -12.81 18.26
N PRO A 280 -11.14 -13.60 18.65
CA PRO A 280 -9.80 -13.43 18.12
C PRO A 280 -9.80 -13.66 16.60
N VAL A 281 -9.18 -12.72 15.87
CA VAL A 281 -9.04 -12.77 14.41
C VAL A 281 -7.57 -12.82 14.02
N TYR A 282 -7.30 -13.52 12.93
CA TYR A 282 -5.95 -13.83 12.49
C TYR A 282 -5.76 -13.47 11.02
N ASP A 283 -4.51 -13.22 10.67
CA ASP A 283 -4.05 -13.12 9.30
C ASP A 283 -3.20 -14.32 8.92
N LEU A 284 -3.40 -14.78 7.69
CA LEU A 284 -2.60 -15.84 7.10
C LEU A 284 -1.54 -15.20 6.20
N GLN A 285 -0.28 -15.57 6.40
CA GLN A 285 0.83 -15.21 5.51
C GLN A 285 1.16 -16.38 4.58
N ILE A 286 1.11 -16.14 3.27
CA ILE A 286 1.46 -17.11 2.21
C ILE A 286 2.58 -16.58 1.32
N LEU A 287 3.28 -17.48 0.61
CA LEU A 287 4.37 -17.13 -0.30
C LEU A 287 3.93 -16.30 -1.50
N ASN A 288 2.85 -16.70 -2.17
CA ASN A 288 2.45 -16.12 -3.45
C ASN A 288 1.09 -15.43 -3.36
N TYR A 289 0.99 -14.26 -3.97
CA TYR A 289 -0.20 -13.40 -3.87
C TYR A 289 -1.42 -14.01 -4.55
N SER A 290 -2.44 -14.27 -3.74
CA SER A 290 -3.70 -14.82 -4.22
C SER A 290 -4.78 -14.63 -3.17
N ASN A 291 -6.02 -14.52 -3.62
CA ASN A 291 -7.19 -14.52 -2.76
C ASN A 291 -7.32 -15.90 -2.12
N PHE A 292 -7.79 -15.98 -0.88
CA PHE A 292 -7.90 -17.28 -0.21
C PHE A 292 -9.26 -17.92 -0.52
N LEU A 293 -9.29 -19.24 -0.55
CA LEU A 293 -10.53 -20.00 -0.50
C LEU A 293 -10.74 -20.52 0.93
N ILE A 294 -11.83 -20.11 1.57
CA ILE A 294 -12.24 -20.64 2.87
C ILE A 294 -13.64 -21.22 2.71
N ASN A 295 -13.85 -22.47 3.10
CA ASN A 295 -15.13 -23.18 2.94
C ASN A 295 -15.75 -22.93 1.56
N HIS A 296 -14.93 -23.07 0.50
CA HIS A 296 -15.31 -22.86 -0.90
C HIS A 296 -15.55 -21.41 -1.35
N VAL A 297 -15.45 -20.42 -0.48
CA VAL A 297 -15.69 -19.01 -0.83
C VAL A 297 -14.39 -18.24 -0.99
N ILE A 298 -14.33 -17.42 -2.03
CA ILE A 298 -13.17 -16.59 -2.35
C ILE A 298 -13.22 -15.31 -1.49
N ILE A 299 -12.16 -15.11 -0.72
CA ILE A 299 -12.01 -13.97 0.19
C ILE A 299 -10.78 -13.12 -0.18
N HIS A 300 -10.90 -11.80 -0.04
CA HIS A 300 -9.87 -10.86 -0.50
C HIS A 300 -8.61 -10.92 0.36
N ASN A 301 -7.45 -10.80 -0.28
CA ASN A 301 -6.15 -10.75 0.39
C ASN A 301 -5.51 -9.35 0.27
N SER A 302 -4.81 -8.90 1.31
CA SER A 302 -4.41 -7.49 1.50
C SER A 302 -3.24 -7.01 0.64
N ILE A 303 -3.30 -5.74 0.27
CA ILE A 303 -2.31 -5.01 -0.55
C ILE A 303 -0.91 -4.97 0.09
N GLU A 304 -0.84 -4.99 1.44
CA GLU A 304 0.39 -5.11 2.23
C GLU A 304 1.26 -6.31 1.81
N GLN A 305 0.66 -7.38 1.28
CA GLN A 305 1.40 -8.55 0.91
C GLN A 305 2.45 -8.26 -0.18
N ASP A 306 2.10 -7.45 -1.20
CA ASP A 306 2.94 -7.16 -2.37
C ASP A 306 4.28 -6.48 -2.03
N ALA A 307 4.34 -5.76 -0.90
CA ALA A 307 5.50 -5.02 -0.46
C ALA A 307 6.56 -5.92 0.19
N ASP A 308 7.83 -5.69 -0.16
CA ASP A 308 8.97 -6.30 0.54
C ASP A 308 9.25 -5.64 1.88
N ILE A 309 9.07 -4.32 1.93
CA ILE A 309 9.26 -3.47 3.10
C ILE A 309 8.05 -2.55 3.21
N VAL A 310 7.52 -2.39 4.43
CA VAL A 310 6.47 -1.40 4.73
C VAL A 310 7.00 -0.46 5.79
N ILE A 311 7.08 0.82 5.42
CA ILE A 311 7.49 1.91 6.31
C ILE A 311 6.25 2.74 6.63
N MET A 312 6.00 2.94 7.92
CA MET A 312 4.94 3.82 8.41
C MET A 312 5.55 5.06 9.03
N LEU A 313 4.85 6.18 8.87
CA LEU A 313 5.22 7.46 9.45
C LEU A 313 4.20 7.81 10.51
N TYR A 314 4.66 8.10 11.73
CA TYR A 314 3.82 8.51 12.84
C TYR A 314 4.35 9.81 13.45
N ARG A 315 3.45 10.74 13.77
CA ARG A 315 3.78 12.01 14.41
C ARG A 315 2.86 12.19 15.61
N GLU A 316 3.43 12.11 16.81
CA GLU A 316 2.69 12.15 18.07
C GLU A 316 2.04 13.53 18.29
N ASP A 317 2.80 14.59 18.03
CA ASP A 317 2.38 16.00 18.18
C ASP A 317 1.20 16.43 17.29
N TYR A 318 0.87 15.63 16.27
CA TYR A 318 -0.31 15.84 15.42
C TYR A 318 -1.59 15.44 16.15
N TYR A 319 -1.51 14.44 17.02
CA TYR A 319 -2.65 13.90 17.77
C TYR A 319 -2.70 14.42 19.21
N ASN A 320 -1.54 14.69 19.82
CA ASN A 320 -1.44 15.23 21.17
C ASN A 320 -0.48 16.43 21.18
N LYS A 321 -1.03 17.64 21.35
CA LYS A 321 -0.23 18.88 21.29
C LYS A 321 0.70 19.07 22.49
N ASP A 322 0.44 18.38 23.59
CA ASP A 322 1.16 18.52 24.86
C ASP A 322 2.29 17.50 25.02
N THR A 323 2.60 16.76 23.95
CA THR A 323 3.67 15.76 23.97
C THR A 323 5.04 16.40 24.17
N ILE A 324 5.95 15.64 24.78
CA ILE A 324 7.35 16.01 24.94
C ILE A 324 8.09 15.88 23.59
N ASP A 325 7.70 14.93 22.75
CA ASP A 325 8.27 14.67 21.42
C ASP A 325 7.70 15.62 20.33
N LYS A 326 7.69 16.94 20.61
CA LYS A 326 7.26 17.94 19.62
C LYS A 326 8.18 17.93 18.40
N ASN A 327 7.60 18.04 17.21
CA ASN A 327 8.33 18.05 15.94
C ASN A 327 9.18 16.80 15.72
N VAL A 328 8.81 15.66 16.32
CA VAL A 328 9.47 14.37 16.09
C VAL A 328 8.59 13.48 15.22
N ILE A 329 9.18 12.85 14.21
CA ILE A 329 8.53 11.82 13.42
C ILE A 329 9.13 10.45 13.76
N GLU A 330 8.27 9.49 14.05
CA GLU A 330 8.65 8.09 14.21
C GLU A 330 8.50 7.37 12.87
N ILE A 331 9.58 6.76 12.40
CA ILE A 331 9.64 5.92 11.22
C ILE A 331 9.60 4.48 11.69
N ILE A 332 8.55 3.76 11.32
CA ILE A 332 8.30 2.40 11.78
C ILE A 332 8.42 1.45 10.60
N ILE A 333 9.41 0.56 10.62
CA ILE A 333 9.50 -0.57 9.68
C ILE A 333 8.52 -1.64 10.18
N ALA A 334 7.28 -1.58 9.71
CA ALA A 334 6.21 -2.46 10.13
C ALA A 334 6.28 -3.85 9.47
N LYS A 335 6.98 -3.96 8.33
CA LYS A 335 7.24 -5.21 7.62
C LYS A 335 8.60 -5.14 6.94
N HIS A 336 9.33 -6.24 6.99
CA HIS A 336 10.54 -6.45 6.22
C HIS A 336 10.67 -7.94 5.90
N ARG A 337 10.70 -8.32 4.61
CA ARG A 337 10.80 -9.73 4.21
C ARG A 337 12.14 -10.39 4.53
N ASN A 338 13.22 -9.61 4.57
CA ASN A 338 14.59 -10.10 4.60
C ASN A 338 15.41 -9.51 5.78
N GLY A 339 14.74 -8.95 6.80
CA GLY A 339 15.44 -8.28 7.89
C GLY A 339 14.52 -7.93 9.06
N PRO A 340 15.06 -7.32 10.13
CA PRO A 340 14.31 -7.02 11.32
C PRO A 340 13.30 -5.88 11.09
N VAL A 341 12.23 -5.91 11.87
CA VAL A 341 11.33 -4.77 12.07
C VAL A 341 11.83 -3.91 13.22
N GLY A 342 11.43 -2.65 13.25
CA GLY A 342 11.85 -1.72 14.30
C GLY A 342 11.34 -0.31 14.03
N SER A 343 11.65 0.62 14.92
CA SER A 343 11.37 2.04 14.69
C SER A 343 12.58 2.91 15.02
N THR A 344 12.62 4.07 14.38
CA THR A 344 13.60 5.11 14.65
C THR A 344 12.91 6.48 14.64
N LYS A 345 13.48 7.45 15.35
CA LYS A 345 12.92 8.80 15.45
C LYS A 345 13.80 9.79 14.69
N LEU A 346 13.18 10.70 13.96
CA LEU A 346 13.83 11.84 13.30
C LEU A 346 13.21 13.15 13.80
N ASN A 347 14.03 14.19 13.88
CA ASN A 347 13.53 15.55 14.05
C ASN A 347 12.93 16.05 12.73
N PHE A 348 11.79 16.72 12.79
CA PHE A 348 11.06 17.23 11.63
C PHE A 348 10.81 18.73 11.77
N ASP A 349 11.31 19.52 10.84
CA ASP A 349 11.02 20.95 10.79
C ASP A 349 9.78 21.21 9.90
N PRO A 350 8.62 21.59 10.48
CA PRO A 350 7.41 21.84 9.71
C PRO A 350 7.50 23.10 8.84
N LYS A 351 8.34 24.08 9.18
CA LYS A 351 8.46 25.34 8.41
C LYS A 351 9.13 25.10 7.06
N PHE A 352 10.13 24.20 7.05
CA PHE A 352 10.93 23.90 5.87
C PHE A 352 10.71 22.49 5.32
N LEU A 353 9.81 21.71 5.93
CA LEU A 353 9.49 20.33 5.56
C LEU A 353 10.75 19.42 5.50
N ARG A 354 11.67 19.62 6.45
CA ARG A 354 12.99 18.97 6.48
C ARG A 354 13.10 17.98 7.63
N PHE A 355 13.92 16.95 7.45
CA PHE A 355 14.14 15.90 8.44
C PHE A 355 15.62 15.87 8.83
N TYR A 356 15.89 15.65 10.11
CA TYR A 356 17.24 15.56 10.68
C TYR A 356 17.32 14.33 11.59
N ASN A 357 18.53 13.77 11.72
CA ASN A 357 18.78 12.74 12.72
C ASN A 357 18.49 13.32 14.12
N LYS A 358 17.87 12.50 14.98
CA LYS A 358 17.60 12.89 16.37
C LYS A 358 18.89 12.95 17.18
#